data_AF-A0A1N7L8C5-F1
#
_entry.id   AF-A0A1N7L8C5-F1
#
_cell.length_a   1.000
_cell.length_b   1.000
_cell.length_c   1.000
_cell.angle_alpha   90.00
_cell.angle_beta   90.00
_cell.angle_gamma   90.00
#
_symmetry.space_group_name_H-M   'P 1'
#
loop_
_entity.id
_entity.type
_entity.pdbx_description
1 polymer ?
#
loop_
_entity_poly.entity_id
_entity_poly.type
_entity_poly.pdbx_seq_one_letter_code
_entity_poly.pdbx_strand_id
1 'polypeptide(L)' 'MTKDEIIELLGEPESQYQNEFSYYLGMEKRGIDIGTLTIKFNEEGKVTNYKVRRS' A
#
# COMPACT_ATOMS: atom_id res chain seq x y z
N MET A 1 10.55 -8.39 4.89
CA MET A 1 9.83 -7.11 4.89
C MET A 1 8.65 -7.20 5.83
N THR A 2 8.83 -6.60 7.01
CA THR A 2 7.82 -6.44 8.06
C THR A 2 6.98 -5.18 7.81
N LYS A 3 5.95 -4.97 8.63
CA LYS A 3 5.17 -3.72 8.64
C LYS A 3 6.05 -2.49 8.91
N ASP A 4 6.96 -2.56 9.88
CA ASP A 4 7.87 -1.44 10.20
C ASP A 4 8.83 -1.10 9.06
N GLU A 5 9.42 -2.11 8.40
CA GLU A 5 10.30 -1.87 7.24
C GLU A 5 9.55 -1.18 6.09
N ILE A 6 8.26 -1.53 5.89
CA ILE A 6 7.40 -0.87 4.91
C ILE A 6 7.16 0.61 5.27
N ILE A 7 6.86 0.88 6.53
CA ILE A 7 6.64 2.25 7.02
C ILE A 7 7.90 3.09 6.90
N GLU A 8 9.06 2.52 7.22
CA GLU A 8 10.34 3.22 7.07
C GLU A 8 10.63 3.61 5.61
N LEU A 9 10.27 2.73 4.66
CA LEU A 9 10.53 2.94 3.23
C LEU A 9 9.50 3.85 2.54
N LEU A 10 8.21 3.69 2.86
CA LEU A 10 7.10 4.32 2.15
C LEU A 10 6.38 5.39 2.96
N GLY A 11 6.66 5.50 4.25
CA GLY A 11 5.91 6.30 5.19
C GLY A 11 4.66 5.60 5.73
N GLU A 12 3.90 6.34 6.53
CA GLU A 12 2.62 5.90 7.06
C GLU A 12 1.61 5.68 5.92
N PRO A 13 0.91 4.53 5.89
CA PRO A 13 -0.13 4.30 4.90
C PRO A 13 -1.34 5.18 5.16
N GLU A 14 -2.01 5.59 4.08
CA GLU A 14 -3.25 6.35 4.10
C GLU A 14 -4.39 5.54 4.70
N SER A 15 -4.33 4.22 4.57
CA SER A 15 -5.24 3.32 5.25
C SER A 15 -4.55 2.03 5.69
N GLN A 16 -4.83 1.63 6.92
CA GLN A 16 -4.47 0.35 7.49
C GLN A 16 -5.75 -0.41 7.87
N TYR A 17 -5.90 -1.63 7.36
CA TYR A 17 -7.02 -2.51 7.72
C TYR A 17 -6.53 -3.93 7.94
N GLN A 18 -6.63 -4.42 9.17
CA GLN A 18 -6.17 -5.75 9.60
C GLN A 18 -4.69 -6.02 9.21
N ASN A 19 -4.50 -6.70 8.08
CA ASN A 19 -3.21 -7.08 7.52
C ASN A 19 -3.01 -6.49 6.12
N GLU A 20 -3.57 -5.30 5.87
CA GLU A 20 -3.37 -4.55 4.64
C GLU A 20 -2.96 -3.11 4.90
N PHE A 21 -1.94 -2.65 4.17
CA PHE A 21 -1.60 -1.24 4.02
C PHE A 21 -1.99 -0.77 2.63
N SER A 22 -2.58 0.41 2.53
CA SER A 22 -2.93 1.05 1.26
C SER A 22 -2.25 2.41 1.14
N TYR A 23 -1.58 2.59 0.00
CA TYR A 23 -0.82 3.78 -0.36
C TYR A 23 -1.40 4.44 -1.61
N TYR A 24 -1.62 5.75 -1.57
CA TYR A 24 -2.05 6.52 -2.72
C TYR A 24 -0.83 6.95 -3.54
N LEU A 25 -0.77 6.52 -4.80
CA LEU A 25 0.36 6.78 -5.70
C LEU A 25 0.19 8.07 -6.52
N GLY A 26 -0.87 8.84 -6.25
CA GLY A 26 -1.20 10.03 -7.03
C GLY A 26 -2.23 9.80 -8.12
N MET A 27 -2.59 10.91 -8.78
CA MET A 27 -3.51 10.98 -9.91
C MET A 27 -2.74 11.49 -11.14
N GLU A 28 -2.87 10.83 -12.30
CA GLU A 28 -2.30 11.37 -13.55
C GLU A 28 -3.02 12.66 -13.98
N LYS A 29 -2.32 13.52 -14.73
CA LYS A 29 -2.78 14.85 -15.19
C LYS A 29 -4.14 14.88 -15.90
N ARG A 30 -4.68 13.73 -16.33
CA ARG A 30 -5.98 13.59 -17.00
C ARG A 30 -7.10 13.07 -16.08
N GLY A 31 -6.98 13.25 -14.77
CA GLY A 31 -8.10 13.39 -13.83
C GLY A 31 -8.84 12.11 -13.47
N ILE A 32 -8.55 10.98 -14.12
CA ILE A 32 -9.24 9.72 -13.87
C ILE A 32 -8.27 8.67 -13.32
N ASP A 33 -7.04 8.55 -13.85
CA ASP A 33 -6.08 7.50 -13.42
C ASP A 33 -5.52 7.78 -12.03
N ILE A 34 -6.13 7.13 -11.03
CA ILE A 34 -5.67 7.11 -9.63
C ILE A 34 -4.92 5.81 -9.39
N GLY A 35 -3.66 5.91 -8.99
CA GLY A 35 -2.86 4.78 -8.57
C GLY A 35 -3.03 4.47 -7.08
N THR A 36 -3.25 3.21 -6.73
CA THR A 36 -3.22 2.73 -5.34
C THR A 36 -2.34 1.49 -5.26
N LEU A 37 -1.42 1.48 -4.31
CA LEU A 37 -0.64 0.30 -3.92
C LEU A 37 -1.25 -0.29 -2.66
N THR A 38 -1.63 -1.57 -2.70
CA THR A 38 -2.07 -2.32 -1.53
C THR A 38 -1.07 -3.41 -1.22
N ILE A 39 -0.63 -3.50 0.03
CA ILE A 39 0.34 -4.48 0.53
C ILE A 39 -0.35 -5.35 1.58
N LYS A 40 -0.27 -6.67 1.43
CA LYS A 40 -0.83 -7.67 2.35
C LYS A 40 0.25 -8.28 3.22
N PHE A 41 -0.10 -8.51 4.48
CA PHE A 41 0.74 -9.13 5.49
C PHE A 41 0.13 -10.46 5.96
N ASN A 42 0.96 -11.37 6.47
CA ASN A 42 0.48 -12.52 7.24
C ASN A 42 0.28 -12.15 8.72
N GLU A 43 -0.12 -13.12 9.53
CA GLU A 43 -0.31 -12.97 10.98
C GLU A 43 0.98 -12.61 11.73
N GLU A 44 2.15 -12.97 11.19
CA GLU A 44 3.46 -12.56 11.71
C GLU A 44 3.87 -11.14 11.27
N GLY A 45 3.03 -10.42 10.52
CA GLY A 45 3.31 -9.08 10.02
C GLY A 45 4.32 -9.02 8.88
N LYS A 46 4.58 -10.13 8.19
CA LYS A 46 5.46 -10.21 7.01
C LYS A 46 4.67 -10.04 5.72
N VAL A 47 5.23 -9.33 4.75
CA VAL A 47 4.60 -9.15 3.44
C VAL A 47 4.43 -10.50 2.74
N THR A 48 3.20 -10.75 2.27
CA THR A 48 2.85 -11.94 1.49
C THR A 48 2.43 -11.61 0.07
N ASN A 49 1.90 -10.41 -0.18
CA ASN A 49 1.45 -10.00 -1.50
C ASN A 49 1.43 -8.48 -1.63
N TYR A 50 1.49 -7.98 -2.87
CA TYR A 50 1.24 -6.58 -3.18
C TYR A 50 0.47 -6.46 -4.51
N LYS A 51 -0.34 -5.42 -4.63
CA LYS A 51 -1.11 -5.14 -5.83
C LYS A 51 -1.11 -3.64 -6.11
N VAL A 52 -0.85 -3.28 -7.35
CA VAL A 52 -1.08 -1.93 -7.86
C VAL A 52 -2.39 -1.93 -8.62
N ARG A 53 -3.30 -1.02 -8.27
CA ARG A 53 -4.54 -0.75 -8.99
C ARG A 53 -4.48 0.64 -9.58
N ARG A 54 -4.89 0.75 -10.84
CA ARG A 54 -5.22 2.01 -11.50
C ARG A 54 -6.69 1.97 -11.86
N SER A 55 -7.39 3.07 -11.65
CA SER A 55 -8.81 3.26 -11.98
C SER A 55 -9.01 4.66 -12.48
#